data_AF-A0A369I1V5-F1
#
_entry.id   AF-A0A369I1V5-F1
#
_cell.length_a   1.000
_cell.length_b   1.000
_cell.length_c   1.000
_cell.angle_alpha   90.00
_cell.angle_beta   90.00
_cell.angle_gamma   90.00
#
_symmetry.space_group_name_H-M   'P 1'
#
loop_
_entity.id
_entity.type
_entity.pdbx_description
1 polymer ?
#
loop_
_entity_poly.entity_id
_entity_poly.type
_entity_poly.pdbx_seq_one_letter_code
_entity_poly.pdbx_strand_id
1 'polypeptide(L)'
;MDNFDDDDDEDFGFNEEDFNSEESRREFQRENERVDNLPIMKKAREIFDIVDSLVELIDDDDAFIAHYRSMLFEDASIICAKIAGAEGGDLYSLRMENAVLIKIHARNLLAQTSGLKMLGFKDVRYLQVLRDAIEEFRLLFLEWVEGFDKTNDMSDNWGNLFR
;
A
#
# COMPACT_ATOMS: atom_id res chain seq x y z
N MET A 1 12.45 -39.43 -36.72
CA MET A 1 12.90 -38.04 -36.93
C MET A 1 11.62 -37.29 -37.17
N ASP A 2 10.99 -36.87 -36.07
CA ASP A 2 9.77 -36.09 -36.12
C ASP A 2 10.20 -34.63 -36.23
N ASN A 3 9.75 -33.97 -37.29
CA ASN A 3 9.84 -32.53 -37.45
C ASN A 3 9.02 -31.90 -36.32
N PHE A 4 9.71 -31.21 -35.42
CA PHE A 4 9.09 -30.11 -34.69
C PHE A 4 9.04 -28.95 -35.68
N ASP A 5 7.83 -28.57 -36.09
CA ASP A 5 7.57 -27.31 -36.80
C ASP A 5 7.79 -26.18 -35.78
N ASP A 6 8.98 -25.55 -35.84
CA ASP A 6 9.34 -24.31 -35.14
C ASP A 6 8.75 -23.11 -35.89
N ASP A 7 7.41 -23.00 -35.97
CA ASP A 7 6.75 -21.91 -36.72
C ASP A 7 5.50 -21.39 -36.00
N ASP A 8 5.59 -21.11 -34.69
CA ASP A 8 4.58 -20.34 -33.95
C ASP A 8 5.22 -19.51 -32.82
N ASP A 9 6.38 -18.89 -33.09
CA ASP A 9 6.76 -17.68 -32.36
C ASP A 9 5.98 -16.52 -33.00
N GLU A 10 4.68 -16.43 -32.68
CA GLU A 10 3.94 -15.19 -32.89
C GLU A 10 4.72 -14.08 -32.16
N ASP A 11 5.35 -13.21 -32.95
CA ASP A 11 5.84 -11.91 -32.52
C ASP A 11 4.64 -11.16 -31.94
N PHE A 12 4.40 -11.33 -30.64
CA PHE A 12 3.53 -10.47 -29.86
C PHE A 12 3.97 -9.06 -30.23
N GLY A 13 3.16 -8.33 -31.00
CA GLY A 13 3.50 -7.02 -31.57
C GLY A 13 3.71 -5.94 -30.51
N PHE A 14 4.73 -6.15 -29.68
CA PHE A 14 5.12 -5.37 -28.54
C PHE A 14 6.22 -4.45 -29.04
N ASN A 15 5.81 -3.30 -29.56
CA ASN A 15 6.76 -2.28 -29.98
C ASN A 15 7.36 -1.64 -28.72
N GLU A 16 8.65 -1.89 -28.44
CA GLU A 16 9.36 -1.28 -27.31
C GLU A 16 9.30 0.26 -27.32
N GLU A 17 9.10 0.87 -28.49
CA GLU A 17 8.93 2.31 -28.65
C GLU A 17 7.63 2.86 -28.02
N ASP A 18 6.55 2.08 -27.95
CA ASP A 18 5.27 2.52 -27.35
C ASP A 18 5.39 2.69 -25.82
N PHE A 19 6.18 1.83 -25.17
CA PHE A 19 6.44 1.93 -23.73
C PHE A 19 7.48 3.00 -23.37
N ASN A 20 8.34 3.37 -24.34
CA ASN A 20 9.43 4.31 -24.13
C ASN A 20 9.19 5.70 -24.73
N SER A 21 7.96 5.96 -25.20
CA SER A 21 7.54 7.25 -25.72
C SER A 21 7.57 8.32 -24.63
N GLU A 22 7.85 9.57 -25.01
CA GLU A 22 7.80 10.70 -24.08
C GLU A 22 6.38 10.94 -23.53
N GLU A 23 5.36 10.54 -24.29
CA GLU A 23 3.95 10.65 -23.91
C GLU A 23 3.59 9.68 -22.78
N SER A 24 3.96 8.41 -22.90
CA SER A 24 3.73 7.37 -21.88
C SER A 24 4.39 7.75 -20.54
N ARG A 25 5.60 8.34 -20.58
CA ARG A 25 6.29 8.83 -19.36
C ARG A 25 5.56 10.01 -18.72
N ARG A 26 5.02 10.93 -19.52
CA ARG A 26 4.26 12.08 -19.03
C ARG A 26 2.94 11.66 -18.41
N GLU A 27 2.25 10.69 -19.00
CA GLU A 27 1.02 10.12 -18.44
C GLU A 27 1.29 9.45 -17.09
N PHE A 28 2.31 8.59 -17.03
CA PHE A 28 2.73 7.95 -15.78
C PHE A 28 3.08 8.98 -14.68
N GLN A 29 3.79 10.06 -15.03
CA GLN A 29 4.08 11.13 -14.08
C GLN A 29 2.82 11.84 -13.58
N ARG A 30 1.86 12.15 -14.46
CA ARG A 30 0.60 12.78 -14.08
C ARG A 30 -0.22 11.90 -13.14
N GLU A 31 -0.29 10.60 -13.41
CA GLU A 31 -1.01 9.67 -12.53
C GLU A 31 -0.32 9.53 -11.18
N ASN A 32 1.02 9.45 -11.14
CA ASN A 32 1.73 9.47 -9.86
C ASN A 32 1.49 10.78 -9.09
N GLU A 33 1.54 11.93 -9.75
CA GLU A 33 1.23 13.22 -9.13
C GLU A 33 -0.22 13.28 -8.61
N ARG A 34 -1.18 12.69 -9.32
CA ARG A 34 -2.57 12.59 -8.87
C ARG A 34 -2.67 11.75 -7.60
N VAL A 35 -2.07 10.57 -7.59
CA VAL A 35 -2.07 9.64 -6.45
C VAL A 35 -1.38 10.26 -5.24
N ASP A 36 -0.22 10.88 -5.45
CA ASP A 36 0.54 11.61 -4.43
C ASP A 36 -0.25 12.75 -3.79
N ASN A 37 -1.18 13.33 -4.55
CA ASN A 37 -2.01 14.41 -4.08
C ASN A 37 -3.27 13.97 -3.33
N LEU A 38 -3.62 12.69 -3.33
CA LEU A 38 -4.77 12.17 -2.60
C LEU A 38 -4.62 12.41 -1.10
N PRO A 39 -5.68 12.87 -0.41
CA PRO A 39 -5.65 13.05 1.05
C PRO A 39 -5.20 11.80 1.81
N ILE A 40 -5.71 10.62 1.42
CA ILE A 40 -5.34 9.34 2.02
C ILE A 40 -3.86 9.01 1.83
N MET A 41 -3.29 9.29 0.66
CA MET A 41 -1.87 9.05 0.37
C MET A 41 -0.98 9.97 1.21
N LYS A 42 -1.32 11.26 1.30
CA LYS A 42 -0.58 12.22 2.14
C LYS A 42 -0.57 11.78 3.61
N LYS A 43 -1.73 11.35 4.13
CA LYS A 43 -1.81 10.87 5.51
C LYS A 43 -1.09 9.52 5.71
N ALA A 44 -1.08 8.64 4.70
CA ALA A 44 -0.28 7.42 4.74
C ALA A 44 1.23 7.71 4.81
N ARG A 45 1.73 8.69 4.04
CA ARG A 45 3.13 9.13 4.11
C ARG A 45 3.47 9.75 5.45
N GLU A 46 2.57 10.56 6.01
CA GLU A 46 2.75 11.08 7.36
C GLU A 46 2.86 9.95 8.40
N ILE A 47 2.03 8.90 8.30
CA ILE A 47 2.16 7.70 9.14
C ILE A 47 3.52 7.03 8.94
N PHE A 48 3.98 6.90 7.69
CA PHE A 48 5.29 6.34 7.37
C PHE A 48 6.42 7.17 7.99
N ASP A 49 6.40 8.50 7.88
CA ASP A 49 7.43 9.37 8.45
C ASP A 49 7.43 9.32 9.99
N ILE A 50 6.25 9.22 10.61
CA ILE A 50 6.13 9.01 12.07
C ILE A 50 6.75 7.66 12.46
N VAL A 51 6.46 6.60 11.70
CA VAL A 51 7.02 5.27 11.94
C VAL A 51 8.52 5.28 11.75
N ASP A 52 9.04 5.87 10.68
CA ASP A 52 10.47 6.00 10.40
C ASP A 52 11.21 6.69 11.55
N SER A 53 10.64 7.81 12.04
CA SER A 53 11.16 8.51 13.21
C SER A 53 11.06 7.67 14.49
N LEU A 54 9.98 6.91 14.67
CA LEU A 54 9.76 6.05 15.85
C LEU A 54 10.78 4.91 15.88
N VAL A 55 11.05 4.27 14.75
CA VAL A 55 11.96 3.13 14.67
C VAL A 55 13.42 3.49 14.94
N GLU A 56 13.82 4.75 14.75
CA GLU A 56 15.14 5.26 15.15
C GLU A 56 15.30 5.39 16.69
N LEU A 57 14.20 5.49 17.43
CA LEU A 57 14.20 5.58 18.89
C LEU A 57 14.19 4.21 19.58
N ILE A 58 14.02 3.15 18.80
CA ILE A 58 13.96 1.78 19.26
C ILE A 58 15.40 1.27 19.45
N ASP A 59 15.72 0.78 20.66
CA ASP A 59 17.03 0.21 20.97
C ASP A 59 17.18 -1.18 20.32
N ASP A 60 18.28 -1.38 19.59
CA ASP A 60 18.57 -2.62 18.84
C ASP A 60 19.19 -3.72 19.73
N ASP A 61 19.52 -3.42 21.00
CA ASP A 61 20.13 -4.38 21.92
C ASP A 61 19.17 -5.50 22.38
N ASP A 62 17.85 -5.29 22.27
CA ASP A 62 16.82 -6.29 22.57
C ASP A 62 16.21 -6.86 21.28
N ALA A 63 16.47 -8.14 21.01
CA ALA A 63 16.00 -8.83 19.81
C ALA A 63 14.46 -8.84 19.65
N PHE A 64 13.68 -8.80 20.75
CA PHE A 64 12.22 -8.69 20.66
C PHE A 64 11.80 -7.30 20.20
N ILE A 65 12.48 -6.26 20.69
CA ILE A 65 12.22 -4.87 20.35
C ILE A 65 12.68 -4.56 18.91
N ALA A 66 13.81 -5.12 18.48
CA ALA A 66 14.28 -5.04 17.09
C ALA A 66 13.30 -5.68 16.09
N HIS A 67 12.57 -6.74 16.48
CA HIS A 67 11.52 -7.32 15.62
C HIS A 67 10.34 -6.35 15.40
N TYR A 68 9.94 -5.59 16.44
CA TYR A 68 8.90 -4.56 16.30
C TYR A 68 9.28 -3.45 15.32
N ARG A 69 10.57 -3.12 15.26
CA ARG A 69 11.11 -2.16 14.29
C ARG A 69 10.75 -2.56 12.86
N SER A 70 11.02 -3.83 12.52
CA SER A 70 10.75 -4.36 11.18
C SER A 70 9.26 -4.40 10.88
N MET A 71 8.44 -4.86 11.83
CA MET A 71 6.99 -4.96 11.62
C MET A 71 6.33 -3.59 11.44
N LEU A 72 6.71 -2.59 12.24
CA LEU A 72 6.19 -1.22 12.11
C LEU A 72 6.48 -0.65 10.72
N PHE A 73 7.75 -0.75 10.30
CA PHE A 73 8.19 -0.22 9.01
C PHE A 73 7.50 -0.93 7.85
N GLU A 74 7.36 -2.26 7.92
CA GLU A 74 6.65 -3.06 6.93
C GLU A 74 5.18 -2.63 6.79
N ASP A 75 4.44 -2.56 7.91
CA ASP A 75 3.02 -2.19 7.87
C ASP A 75 2.81 -0.78 7.29
N ALA A 76 3.63 0.19 7.69
CA ALA A 76 3.53 1.55 7.16
C ALA A 76 3.87 1.62 5.66
N SER A 77 4.89 0.89 5.21
CA SER A 77 5.29 0.81 3.80
C SER A 77 4.19 0.18 2.95
N ILE A 78 3.56 -0.90 3.43
CA ILE A 78 2.52 -1.61 2.68
C ILE A 78 1.28 -0.74 2.52
N ILE A 79 0.90 0.07 3.53
CA ILE A 79 -0.23 1.01 3.38
C ILE A 79 -0.02 1.91 2.15
N CYS A 80 1.15 2.53 2.02
CA CYS A 80 1.47 3.40 0.89
C CYS A 80 1.44 2.63 -0.44
N ALA A 81 2.08 1.46 -0.49
CA ALA A 81 2.14 0.64 -1.71
C ALA A 81 0.76 0.18 -2.17
N LYS A 82 -0.15 -0.15 -1.25
CA LYS A 82 -1.49 -0.64 -1.58
C LYS A 82 -2.44 0.49 -1.99
N ILE A 83 -2.26 1.71 -1.50
CA ILE A 83 -2.97 2.87 -2.05
C ILE A 83 -2.54 3.09 -3.50
N ALA A 84 -1.24 3.09 -3.78
CA ALA A 84 -0.73 3.24 -5.15
C ALA A 84 -1.23 2.12 -6.07
N GLY A 85 -1.22 0.87 -5.60
CA GLY A 85 -1.74 -0.27 -6.36
C GLY A 85 -3.25 -0.19 -6.64
N ALA A 86 -4.05 0.28 -5.67
CA ALA A 86 -5.48 0.50 -5.88
C ALA A 86 -5.76 1.63 -6.86
N GLU A 87 -4.93 2.66 -6.91
CA GLU A 87 -5.13 3.78 -7.83
C GLU A 87 -4.62 3.51 -9.25
N GLY A 88 -3.66 2.58 -9.40
CA GLY A 88 -3.21 2.10 -10.71
C GLY A 88 -4.14 1.06 -11.34
N GLY A 89 -4.94 0.36 -10.53
CA GLY A 89 -5.93 -0.63 -10.98
C GLY A 89 -7.35 -0.15 -10.76
N ASP A 90 -8.00 0.37 -11.80
CA ASP A 90 -9.36 0.94 -11.70
C ASP A 90 -10.49 -0.12 -11.66
N LEU A 91 -10.19 -1.34 -11.19
CA LEU A 91 -11.20 -2.39 -11.03
C LEU A 91 -11.66 -2.47 -9.59
N TYR A 92 -12.97 -2.41 -9.38
CA TYR A 92 -13.59 -2.40 -8.06
C TYR A 92 -13.06 -3.50 -7.13
N SER A 93 -13.02 -4.75 -7.61
CA SER A 93 -12.55 -5.87 -6.79
C SER A 93 -11.08 -5.70 -6.39
N LEU A 94 -10.20 -5.26 -7.31
CA LEU A 94 -8.78 -4.99 -7.00
C LEU A 94 -8.62 -3.84 -6.00
N ARG A 95 -9.40 -2.77 -6.13
CA ARG A 95 -9.38 -1.65 -5.17
C ARG A 95 -9.82 -2.12 -3.79
N MET A 96 -10.86 -2.95 -3.72
CA MET A 96 -11.34 -3.54 -2.47
C MET A 96 -10.34 -4.48 -1.80
N GLU A 97 -9.62 -5.32 -2.56
CA GLU A 97 -8.55 -6.16 -2.03
C GLU A 97 -7.42 -5.34 -1.40
N ASN A 98 -6.96 -4.31 -2.10
CA ASN A 98 -5.97 -3.39 -1.57
C ASN A 98 -6.49 -2.67 -0.32
N ALA A 99 -7.75 -2.25 -0.31
CA ALA A 99 -8.38 -1.63 0.85
C ALA A 99 -8.43 -2.58 2.07
N VAL A 100 -8.66 -3.88 1.86
CA VAL A 100 -8.59 -4.89 2.94
C VAL A 100 -7.18 -4.97 3.51
N LEU A 101 -6.15 -5.04 2.65
CA LEU A 101 -4.75 -5.09 3.09
C LEU A 101 -4.38 -3.83 3.87
N ILE A 102 -4.69 -2.65 3.35
CA ILE A 102 -4.47 -1.36 4.04
C ILE A 102 -5.08 -1.40 5.46
N LYS A 103 -6.32 -1.87 5.58
CA LYS A 103 -7.02 -1.97 6.87
C LYS A 103 -6.37 -2.94 7.84
N ILE A 104 -5.80 -4.04 7.34
CA ILE A 104 -5.04 -5.00 8.16
C ILE A 104 -3.77 -4.33 8.70
N HIS A 105 -2.97 -3.71 7.83
CA HIS A 105 -1.71 -3.07 8.22
C HIS A 105 -1.93 -1.87 9.17
N ALA A 106 -2.97 -1.06 8.94
CA ALA A 106 -3.32 0.02 9.88
C ALA A 106 -3.70 -0.51 11.28
N ARG A 107 -4.36 -1.67 11.36
CA ARG A 107 -4.69 -2.32 12.64
C ARG A 107 -3.46 -2.93 13.30
N ASN A 108 -2.54 -3.49 12.52
CA ASN A 108 -1.28 -4.01 13.02
C ASN A 108 -0.46 -2.90 13.68
N LEU A 109 -0.35 -1.72 13.05
CA LEU A 109 0.32 -0.55 13.65
C LEU A 109 -0.30 -0.19 15.02
N LEU A 110 -1.63 -0.18 15.14
CA LEU A 110 -2.30 0.07 16.43
C LEU A 110 -1.99 -1.02 17.47
N ALA A 111 -1.96 -2.28 17.07
CA ALA A 111 -1.59 -3.39 17.95
C ALA A 111 -0.12 -3.25 18.41
N GLN A 112 0.79 -2.90 17.50
CA GLN A 112 2.20 -2.72 17.79
C GLN A 112 2.47 -1.55 18.73
N THR A 113 1.76 -0.43 18.60
CA THR A 113 1.85 0.67 19.58
C THR A 113 1.50 0.20 20.99
N SER A 114 0.55 -0.73 21.11
CA SER A 114 0.14 -1.29 22.40
C SER A 114 1.18 -2.30 22.92
N GLY A 115 1.76 -3.11 22.02
CA GLY A 115 2.85 -4.04 22.32
C GLY A 115 4.12 -3.34 22.80
N LEU A 116 4.58 -2.29 22.12
CA LEU A 116 5.74 -1.50 22.53
C LEU A 116 5.57 -0.91 23.94
N LYS A 117 4.38 -0.38 24.24
CA LYS A 117 4.06 0.13 25.58
C LYS A 117 4.15 -0.97 26.65
N MET A 118 3.65 -2.17 26.35
CA MET A 118 3.72 -3.33 27.25
C MET A 118 5.16 -3.79 27.50
N LEU A 119 6.02 -3.69 26.48
CA LEU A 119 7.44 -4.03 26.55
C LEU A 119 8.30 -2.94 27.23
N GLY A 120 7.68 -1.85 27.72
CA GLY A 120 8.38 -0.81 28.47
C GLY A 120 9.03 0.29 27.62
N PHE A 121 8.62 0.44 26.35
CA PHE A 121 9.05 1.56 25.53
C PHE A 121 8.71 2.90 26.20
N LYS A 122 9.72 3.76 26.36
CA LYS A 122 9.65 4.95 27.24
C LYS A 122 8.99 6.15 26.57
N ASP A 123 9.08 6.24 25.26
CA ASP A 123 8.67 7.40 24.47
C ASP A 123 7.19 7.32 24.04
N VAL A 124 6.30 7.12 25.03
CA VAL A 124 4.85 6.90 24.85
C VAL A 124 4.15 8.05 24.11
N ARG A 125 4.72 9.27 24.12
CA ARG A 125 4.19 10.40 23.36
C ARG A 125 4.24 10.15 21.85
N TYR A 126 5.30 9.55 21.33
CA TYR A 126 5.40 9.21 19.90
C TYR A 126 4.40 8.11 19.52
N LEU A 127 4.16 7.15 20.42
CA LEU A 127 3.10 6.16 20.23
C LEU A 127 1.72 6.81 20.14
N GLN A 128 1.45 7.86 20.92
CA GLN A 128 0.19 8.60 20.83
C GLN A 128 0.06 9.36 19.50
N VAL A 129 1.12 10.03 19.06
CA VAL A 129 1.16 10.72 17.75
C VAL A 129 0.82 9.76 16.61
N LEU A 130 1.42 8.56 16.60
CA LEU A 130 1.12 7.54 15.60
C LEU A 130 -0.35 7.10 15.66
N ARG A 131 -0.91 6.89 16.85
CA ARG A 131 -2.31 6.48 17.01
C ARG A 131 -3.30 7.54 16.53
N ASP A 132 -3.01 8.82 16.79
CA ASP A 132 -3.84 9.93 16.34
C ASP A 132 -3.80 10.04 14.81
N ALA A 133 -2.62 9.94 14.20
CA ALA A 133 -2.46 9.92 12.74
C ALA A 133 -3.22 8.74 12.08
N ILE A 134 -3.22 7.55 12.70
CA ILE A 134 -3.98 6.39 12.23
C ILE A 134 -5.49 6.62 12.32
N GLU A 135 -5.98 7.34 13.34
CA GLU A 135 -7.42 7.66 13.44
C GLU A 135 -7.84 8.67 12.38
N GLU A 136 -7.03 9.69 12.11
CA GLU A 136 -7.25 10.63 11.01
C GLU A 136 -7.22 9.91 9.65
N PHE A 137 -6.25 9.02 9.46
CA PHE A 137 -6.19 8.14 8.29
C PHE A 137 -7.43 7.29 8.14
N ARG A 138 -7.98 6.74 9.23
CA ARG A 138 -9.19 5.90 9.21
C ARG A 138 -10.38 6.68 8.63
N LEU A 139 -10.51 7.97 8.93
CA LEU A 139 -11.59 8.80 8.38
C LEU A 139 -11.40 9.00 6.87
N LEU A 140 -10.19 9.34 6.43
CA LEU A 140 -9.86 9.49 5.01
C LEU A 140 -10.01 8.17 4.23
N PHE A 141 -9.68 7.04 4.86
CA PHE A 141 -9.87 5.71 4.29
C PHE A 141 -11.34 5.40 4.02
N LEU A 142 -12.24 5.77 4.93
CA LEU A 142 -13.68 5.57 4.73
C LEU A 142 -14.19 6.38 3.54
N GLU A 143 -13.82 7.66 3.45
CA GLU A 143 -14.17 8.53 2.33
C GLU A 143 -13.62 7.99 1.00
N TRP A 144 -12.36 7.54 1.01
CA TRP A 144 -11.71 6.97 -0.17
C TRP A 144 -12.41 5.71 -0.70
N VAL A 145 -12.76 4.77 0.19
CA VAL A 145 -13.47 3.53 -0.19
C VAL A 145 -14.90 3.81 -0.65
N GLU A 146 -15.57 4.81 -0.08
CA GLU A 146 -16.91 5.23 -0.52
C GLU A 146 -16.92 5.72 -1.98
N GLY A 147 -15.79 6.25 -2.46
CA GLY A 147 -15.61 6.70 -3.84
C GLY A 147 -15.37 5.58 -4.87
N PHE A 148 -15.39 4.31 -4.50
CA PHE A 148 -15.12 3.22 -5.45
C PHE A 148 -16.33 2.93 -6.34
N ASP A 149 -16.11 2.93 -7.66
CA ASP A 149 -17.16 2.59 -8.64
C ASP A 149 -17.37 1.07 -8.71
N LYS A 150 -18.50 0.60 -8.18
CA LYS A 150 -18.91 -0.82 -8.19
C LYS A 150 -19.24 -1.35 -9.58
N THR A 151 -19.49 -0.46 -10.54
CA THR A 151 -19.88 -0.84 -11.90
C THR A 151 -18.66 -1.12 -12.79
N ASN A 152 -17.49 -0.60 -12.42
CA ASN A 152 -16.23 -0.88 -13.10
C ASN A 152 -15.53 -2.09 -12.47
N ASP A 153 -15.87 -3.29 -12.92
CA ASP A 153 -15.32 -4.53 -12.37
C ASP A 153 -15.21 -5.63 -13.45
N MET A 154 -14.28 -6.56 -13.24
CA MET A 154 -14.12 -7.75 -14.08
C MET A 154 -14.10 -9.00 -13.21
N SER A 155 -14.56 -10.13 -13.75
CA SER A 155 -14.50 -11.40 -13.02
C SER A 155 -13.05 -11.90 -12.96
N ASP A 156 -12.59 -12.24 -11.76
CA ASP A 156 -11.22 -12.68 -11.49
C ASP A 156 -11.07 -14.22 -11.39
N ASN A 157 -12.16 -14.99 -11.47
CA ASN A 157 -12.23 -16.44 -11.20
C ASN A 157 -11.94 -16.86 -9.75
N TRP A 158 -11.77 -15.91 -8.81
CA TRP A 158 -11.63 -16.17 -7.37
C TRP A 158 -12.98 -16.10 -6.62
N GLY A 159 -14.07 -15.78 -7.33
CA GLY A 159 -15.44 -15.84 -6.84
C GLY A 159 -16.06 -14.44 -6.72
N ASN A 160 -17.01 -14.29 -5.79
CA ASN A 160 -17.75 -13.04 -5.57
C ASN A 160 -17.40 -12.45 -4.19
N LEU A 161 -16.13 -12.17 -3.94
CA LEU A 161 -15.68 -11.71 -2.61
C LEU A 161 -16.25 -10.32 -2.22
N PHE A 162 -16.48 -9.45 -3.21
CA PHE A 162 -16.91 -8.06 -3.00
C PHE A 162 -18.20 -7.64 -3.72
N ARG A 163 -18.90 -8.58 -4.40
CA ARG A 163 -20.13 -8.33 -5.16
C ARG A 163 -21.40 -8.41 -4.32
#